data_AF-A0A9P0JRX2-F1
#
_entry.id   AF-A0A9P0JRX2-F1
#
_cell.length_a   1.000
_cell.length_b   1.000
_cell.length_c   1.000
_cell.angle_alpha   90.00
_cell.angle_beta   90.00
_cell.angle_gamma   90.00
#
_symmetry.space_group_name_H-M   'P 1'
#
loop_
_entity.id
_entity.type
_entity.pdbx_description
1 polymer ?
#
loop_
_entity_poly.entity_id
_entity_poly.type
_entity_poly.pdbx_seq_one_letter_code
_entity_poly.pdbx_strand_id
1 'polypeptide(L)'
;MTVTTTKASENIESYISLISHEPPEDLKVEKKNAQPKDGKYKFLFWEFETPVIWGNVILITIFHIIAVYALFEHFIVIRTPGIILYCLILGGICGFGITAGAHRYWTHRSYKAKLPLRVILLICYSCAGQNSIVQWVRDHRVHHKFSETDADPHNSNRGFFFSHVGWLMTKKHPEVLSKGKTIDCSDLLEDPLVAFHERHFMLFKILCCFIVPTIIPPFLYGETWYTSIMGVCFVRYVVSLNSTWAVNSFAHFYGNKPYDKRIRPVENTGVSLFAMGEGYHNYHHTFPWDYRAAELGMALNITTLWLDFFGKIGWAYDLKVGSDELKESMIMNHGDGTYHKKIEDTKSE
;
A
#
# COMPACT_ATOMS: atom_id res chain seq x y z
N MET A 1 -27.83 -35.13 5.10
CA MET A 1 -27.58 -33.67 5.00
C MET A 1 -26.70 -33.25 6.17
N THR A 2 -25.39 -33.49 6.08
CA THR A 2 -24.42 -33.06 7.11
C THR A 2 -22.98 -33.27 6.60
N VAL A 3 -22.65 -32.74 5.42
CA VAL A 3 -21.27 -32.87 4.84
C VAL A 3 -20.75 -31.53 4.29
N THR A 4 -21.53 -30.46 4.31
CA THR A 4 -21.14 -29.17 3.68
C THR A 4 -20.57 -28.12 4.64
N THR A 5 -20.59 -28.35 5.96
CA THR A 5 -20.12 -27.36 6.95
C THR A 5 -18.66 -27.52 7.36
N THR A 6 -18.07 -28.71 7.26
CA THR A 6 -16.69 -28.99 7.71
C THR A 6 -15.61 -28.51 6.73
N LYS A 7 -15.86 -28.56 5.42
CA LYS A 7 -14.90 -28.04 4.40
C LYS A 7 -14.78 -26.51 4.40
N ALA A 8 -15.79 -25.79 4.88
CA ALA A 8 -15.73 -24.33 4.98
C ALA A 8 -14.89 -23.88 6.19
N SER A 9 -14.99 -24.59 7.33
CA SER A 9 -14.21 -24.30 8.53
C SER A 9 -12.73 -24.67 8.40
N GLU A 10 -12.40 -25.80 7.76
CA GLU A 10 -11.00 -26.21 7.51
C GLU A 10 -10.25 -25.20 6.60
N ASN A 11 -10.95 -24.55 5.67
CA ASN A 11 -10.36 -23.52 4.81
C ASN A 11 -10.11 -22.19 5.54
N ILE A 12 -10.86 -21.91 6.60
CA ILE A 12 -10.70 -20.67 7.39
C ILE A 12 -9.50 -20.81 8.34
N GLU A 13 -9.29 -21.98 8.97
CA GLU A 13 -8.12 -22.20 9.84
C GLU A 13 -6.80 -22.19 9.06
N SER A 14 -6.76 -22.80 7.86
CA SER A 14 -5.62 -22.67 6.93
C SER A 14 -5.39 -21.23 6.49
N TYR A 15 -6.44 -20.42 6.41
CA TYR A 15 -6.35 -18.99 6.10
C TYR A 15 -5.80 -18.17 7.26
N ILE A 16 -6.26 -18.48 8.48
CA ILE A 16 -5.76 -17.86 9.71
C ILE A 16 -4.27 -18.16 9.86
N SER A 17 -3.80 -19.36 9.47
CA SER A 17 -2.36 -19.71 9.51
C SER A 17 -1.51 -18.92 8.49
N LEU A 18 -2.04 -18.70 7.28
CA LEU A 18 -1.43 -17.86 6.23
C LEU A 18 -1.36 -16.38 6.66
N ILE A 19 -2.43 -15.89 7.28
CA ILE A 19 -2.50 -14.54 7.86
C ILE A 19 -1.52 -14.43 9.05
N SER A 20 -1.38 -15.46 9.88
CA SER A 20 -0.53 -15.44 11.08
C SER A 20 0.98 -15.64 10.84
N HIS A 21 1.43 -15.80 9.59
CA HIS A 21 2.81 -16.19 9.27
C HIS A 21 3.25 -17.45 10.03
N GLU A 22 2.40 -18.46 10.15
CA GLU A 22 2.92 -19.78 10.46
C GLU A 22 3.37 -20.44 9.15
N PRO A 23 4.66 -20.78 9.00
CA PRO A 23 5.11 -21.49 7.81
C PRO A 23 4.39 -22.86 7.73
N PRO A 24 4.19 -23.40 6.51
CA PRO A 24 3.72 -24.76 6.28
C PRO A 24 4.39 -25.77 7.22
N GLU A 25 3.65 -26.79 7.65
CA GLU A 25 4.09 -27.70 8.72
C GLU A 25 5.35 -28.51 8.36
N ASP A 26 5.62 -28.65 7.07
CA ASP A 26 6.80 -29.25 6.46
C ASP A 26 8.04 -28.32 6.38
N LEU A 27 7.89 -27.04 6.71
CA LEU A 27 8.97 -26.06 6.90
C LEU A 27 9.34 -25.85 8.38
N LYS A 28 8.91 -26.75 9.29
CA LYS A 28 9.38 -26.83 10.69
C LYS A 28 10.85 -27.30 10.80
N VAL A 29 11.74 -26.81 9.93
CA VAL A 29 13.19 -26.95 10.08
C VAL A 29 13.68 -25.86 11.02
N GLU A 30 14.11 -26.34 12.18
CA GLU A 30 14.81 -25.66 13.28
C GLU A 30 14.07 -24.52 14.02
N LYS A 31 13.51 -24.92 15.17
CA LYS A 31 13.56 -24.13 16.41
C LYS A 31 15.03 -23.82 16.77
N LYS A 32 15.69 -22.91 16.05
CA LYS A 32 16.96 -22.28 16.41
C LYS A 32 16.93 -20.80 16.07
N ASN A 33 16.03 -20.07 16.70
CA ASN A 33 16.29 -18.67 16.99
C ASN A 33 15.91 -18.49 18.46
N ALA A 34 16.81 -18.94 19.34
CA ALA A 34 16.75 -18.54 20.74
C ALA A 34 16.61 -17.01 20.74
N GLN A 35 15.60 -16.48 21.44
CA GLN A 35 15.53 -15.04 21.66
C GLN A 35 16.89 -14.61 22.23
N PRO A 36 17.55 -13.60 21.62
CA PRO A 36 18.84 -13.14 22.11
C PRO A 36 18.70 -12.72 23.57
N LYS A 37 19.70 -13.06 24.39
CA LYS A 37 19.69 -12.80 25.85
C LYS A 37 19.44 -11.33 26.22
N ASP A 38 19.75 -10.42 25.29
CA ASP A 38 19.66 -8.97 25.46
C ASP A 38 18.44 -8.37 24.70
N GLY A 39 17.57 -9.20 24.15
CA GLY A 39 16.40 -8.79 23.35
C GLY A 39 16.70 -8.27 21.94
N LYS A 40 17.98 -8.10 21.57
CA LYS A 40 18.39 -7.59 20.24
C LYS A 40 19.21 -8.59 19.43
N TYR A 41 18.96 -8.62 18.12
CA TYR A 41 19.68 -9.42 17.14
C TYR A 41 20.93 -8.67 16.66
N LYS A 42 22.09 -9.32 16.63
CA LYS A 42 23.35 -8.70 16.20
C LYS A 42 23.77 -9.23 14.84
N PHE A 43 24.21 -8.33 13.95
CA PHE A 43 24.91 -8.69 12.72
C PHE A 43 26.08 -7.73 12.52
N LEU A 44 27.30 -8.27 12.53
CA LEU A 44 28.53 -7.46 12.62
C LEU A 44 28.44 -6.49 13.80
N PHE A 45 28.46 -5.18 13.53
CA PHE A 45 28.37 -4.10 14.51
C PHE A 45 26.97 -3.48 14.62
N TRP A 46 25.97 -4.04 13.93
CA TRP A 46 24.60 -3.56 13.94
C TRP A 46 23.74 -4.37 14.91
N GLU A 47 22.81 -3.69 15.60
CA GLU A 47 21.79 -4.29 16.44
C GLU A 47 20.39 -4.06 15.85
N PHE A 48 19.55 -5.08 15.89
CA PHE A 48 18.19 -5.06 15.36
C PHE A 48 17.21 -5.55 16.41
N GLU A 49 16.04 -4.92 16.49
CA GLU A 49 14.95 -5.35 17.39
C GLU A 49 14.31 -6.67 16.94
N THR A 50 14.31 -6.93 15.63
CA THR A 50 13.74 -8.14 15.04
C THR A 50 14.71 -8.79 14.04
N PRO A 51 14.60 -10.10 13.79
CA PRO A 51 15.48 -10.79 12.84
C PRO A 51 15.41 -10.19 11.44
N VAL A 52 16.56 -10.01 10.80
CA VAL A 52 16.66 -9.63 9.39
C VAL A 52 16.31 -10.81 8.50
N ILE A 53 15.51 -10.56 7.45
CA ILE A 53 15.16 -11.52 6.41
C ILE A 53 16.10 -11.26 5.22
N TRP A 54 17.28 -11.89 5.24
CA TRP A 54 18.34 -11.66 4.24
C TRP A 54 17.90 -11.92 2.80
N GLY A 55 17.01 -12.89 2.58
CA GLY A 55 16.40 -13.11 1.26
C GLY A 55 15.69 -11.87 0.73
N ASN A 56 14.92 -11.18 1.57
CA ASN A 56 14.24 -9.94 1.19
C ASN A 56 15.24 -8.81 0.96
N VAL A 57 16.26 -8.68 1.82
CA VAL A 57 17.33 -7.68 1.63
C VAL A 57 17.99 -7.84 0.26
N ILE A 58 18.39 -9.07 -0.08
CA ILE A 58 19.08 -9.38 -1.34
C ILE A 58 18.14 -9.12 -2.53
N LEU A 59 16.91 -9.64 -2.50
CA LEU A 59 15.95 -9.46 -3.60
C LEU A 59 15.59 -8.00 -3.84
N ILE A 60 15.27 -7.25 -2.77
CA ILE A 60 14.97 -5.82 -2.87
C ILE A 60 16.18 -5.08 -3.46
N THR A 61 17.39 -5.35 -2.95
CA THR A 61 18.62 -4.72 -3.43
C THR A 61 18.85 -5.00 -4.92
N ILE A 62 18.76 -6.27 -5.34
CA ILE A 62 18.96 -6.65 -6.74
C ILE A 62 17.93 -5.98 -7.66
N PHE A 63 16.64 -5.99 -7.27
CA PHE A 63 15.59 -5.32 -8.05
C PHE A 63 15.86 -3.83 -8.22
N HIS A 64 16.31 -3.15 -7.16
CA HIS A 64 16.65 -1.73 -7.23
C HIS A 64 17.89 -1.46 -8.08
N ILE A 65 18.94 -2.29 -7.99
CA ILE A 65 20.14 -2.15 -8.84
C ILE A 65 19.76 -2.31 -10.32
N ILE A 66 18.99 -3.34 -10.66
CA ILE A 66 18.54 -3.56 -12.04
C ILE A 66 17.65 -2.42 -12.51
N ALA A 67 16.71 -1.96 -11.67
CA ALA A 67 15.83 -0.85 -12.03
C ALA A 67 16.60 0.45 -12.25
N VAL A 68 17.62 0.75 -11.43
CA VAL A 68 18.48 1.92 -11.64
C VAL A 68 19.26 1.80 -12.94
N TYR A 69 19.90 0.65 -13.19
CA TYR A 69 20.59 0.38 -14.44
C TYR A 69 19.66 0.56 -15.66
N ALA A 70 18.49 -0.07 -15.63
CA ALA A 70 17.48 0.02 -16.68
C ALA A 70 16.94 1.44 -16.86
N LEU A 71 16.79 2.21 -15.78
CA LEU A 71 16.38 3.61 -15.85
C LEU A 71 17.43 4.43 -16.60
N PHE A 72 18.72 4.27 -16.28
CA PHE A 72 19.80 4.95 -17.00
C PHE A 72 19.85 4.54 -18.48
N GLU A 73 19.79 3.24 -18.76
CA GLU A 73 19.86 2.72 -20.12
C GLU A 73 18.67 3.21 -20.98
N HIS A 74 17.44 3.12 -20.46
CA HIS A 74 16.24 3.36 -21.28
C HIS A 74 15.73 4.81 -21.26
N PHE A 75 15.86 5.54 -20.15
CA PHE A 75 15.40 6.93 -20.10
C PHE A 75 16.45 7.92 -20.63
N ILE A 76 17.73 7.64 -20.44
CA ILE A 76 18.80 8.59 -20.83
C ILE A 76 19.41 8.22 -22.18
N VAL A 77 19.63 6.92 -22.45
CA VAL A 77 20.38 6.48 -23.65
C VAL A 77 19.47 6.07 -24.82
N ILE A 78 18.54 5.13 -24.61
CA ILE A 78 17.78 4.49 -25.72
C ILE A 78 16.53 5.29 -26.14
N ARG A 79 15.98 6.14 -25.25
CA ARG A 79 14.80 7.01 -25.48
C ARG A 79 13.68 6.31 -26.27
N THR A 80 12.93 5.43 -25.61
CA THR A 80 11.70 4.82 -26.16
C THR A 80 10.46 5.43 -25.50
N PRO A 81 9.88 6.53 -26.03
CA PRO A 81 8.71 7.18 -25.43
C PRO A 81 7.52 6.24 -25.21
N GLY A 82 7.35 5.23 -26.08
CA GLY A 82 6.29 4.24 -25.99
C GLY A 82 6.34 3.42 -24.69
N ILE A 83 7.50 2.85 -24.34
CA ILE A 83 7.61 2.06 -23.10
C ILE A 83 7.48 2.95 -21.86
N ILE A 84 7.98 4.19 -21.92
CA ILE A 84 7.88 5.16 -20.83
C ILE A 84 6.41 5.47 -20.55
N LEU A 85 5.66 5.87 -21.57
CA LEU A 85 4.23 6.16 -21.45
C LEU A 85 3.44 4.94 -20.96
N TYR A 86 3.75 3.76 -21.50
CA TYR A 86 3.14 2.51 -21.06
C TYR A 86 3.39 2.22 -19.58
N CYS A 87 4.64 2.37 -19.12
CA CYS A 87 4.99 2.18 -17.71
C CYS A 87 4.30 3.20 -16.79
N LEU A 88 4.15 4.45 -17.23
CA LEU A 88 3.43 5.49 -16.48
C LEU A 88 1.94 5.16 -16.37
N ILE A 89 1.29 4.76 -17.47
CA ILE A 89 -0.11 4.35 -17.47
C ILE A 89 -0.31 3.13 -16.56
N LEU A 90 0.55 2.11 -16.72
CA LEU A 90 0.49 0.91 -15.89
C LEU A 90 0.74 1.23 -14.41
N GLY A 91 1.67 2.13 -14.10
CA GLY A 91 1.90 2.64 -12.75
C GLY A 91 0.65 3.32 -12.16
N GLY A 92 -0.06 4.13 -12.95
CA GLY A 92 -1.34 4.72 -12.56
C GLY A 92 -2.43 3.68 -12.32
N ILE A 93 -2.50 2.62 -13.13
CA ILE A 93 -3.40 1.47 -12.92
C ILE A 93 -3.07 0.78 -11.59
N CYS A 94 -1.78 0.53 -11.32
CA CYS A 94 -1.32 -0.06 -10.06
C CYS A 94 -1.69 0.81 -8.86
N GLY A 95 -1.42 2.11 -8.95
CA GLY A 95 -1.75 3.08 -7.93
C GLY A 95 -3.25 3.11 -7.64
N PHE A 96 -4.11 3.17 -8.67
CA PHE A 96 -5.56 3.14 -8.49
C PHE A 96 -6.04 1.87 -7.76
N GLY A 97 -5.45 0.71 -8.05
CA GLY A 97 -5.77 -0.54 -7.34
C GLY A 97 -5.40 -0.50 -5.85
N ILE A 98 -4.28 0.15 -5.50
CA ILE A 98 -3.87 0.35 -4.10
C ILE A 98 -4.80 1.36 -3.42
N THR A 99 -4.95 2.55 -4.00
CA THR A 99 -5.57 3.70 -3.36
C THR A 99 -7.08 3.61 -3.32
N ALA A 100 -7.75 3.38 -4.46
CA ALA A 100 -9.20 3.18 -4.48
C ALA A 100 -9.58 1.81 -3.90
N GLY A 101 -8.80 0.76 -4.18
CA GLY A 101 -9.08 -0.61 -3.77
C GLY A 101 -8.63 -0.92 -2.34
N ALA A 102 -7.37 -1.33 -2.18
CA ALA A 102 -6.84 -1.82 -0.90
C ALA A 102 -7.03 -0.85 0.25
N HIS A 103 -6.83 0.43 -0.02
CA HIS A 103 -6.87 1.49 0.97
C HIS A 103 -8.30 1.99 1.23
N ARG A 104 -8.89 2.76 0.31
CA ARG A 104 -10.18 3.43 0.56
C ARG A 104 -11.36 2.45 0.64
N TYR A 105 -11.42 1.46 -0.25
CA TYR A 105 -12.52 0.49 -0.28
C TYR A 105 -12.37 -0.61 0.78
N TRP A 106 -11.36 -1.48 0.66
CA TRP A 106 -11.25 -2.67 1.52
C TRP A 106 -10.78 -2.33 2.93
N THR A 107 -9.85 -1.38 3.11
CA THR A 107 -9.41 -1.03 4.47
C THR A 107 -10.40 -0.15 5.19
N HIS A 108 -10.72 1.01 4.61
CA HIS A 108 -11.45 2.07 5.30
C HIS A 108 -12.97 2.03 5.09
N ARG A 109 -13.44 1.23 4.14
CA ARG A 109 -14.87 1.11 3.80
C ARG A 109 -15.50 2.49 3.60
N SER A 110 -14.76 3.39 2.96
CA SER A 110 -15.15 4.79 2.78
C SER A 110 -16.19 4.99 1.68
N TYR A 111 -16.44 3.94 0.88
CA TYR A 111 -17.51 3.87 -0.09
C TYR A 111 -17.92 2.41 -0.35
N LYS A 112 -19.03 2.22 -1.07
CA LYS A 112 -19.50 0.92 -1.56
C LYS A 112 -19.33 0.82 -3.07
N ALA A 113 -19.06 -0.39 -3.56
CA ALA A 113 -18.82 -0.64 -4.98
C ALA A 113 -19.68 -1.80 -5.50
N LYS A 114 -20.19 -1.66 -6.72
CA LYS A 114 -20.81 -2.77 -7.46
C LYS A 114 -19.74 -3.72 -7.98
N LEU A 115 -20.16 -4.96 -8.30
CA LEU A 115 -19.26 -6.02 -8.73
C LEU A 115 -18.30 -5.62 -9.88
N PRO A 116 -18.71 -4.89 -10.94
CA PRO A 116 -17.78 -4.50 -12.01
C PRO A 116 -16.58 -3.69 -11.49
N LEU A 117 -16.84 -2.69 -10.65
CA LEU A 117 -15.77 -1.88 -10.06
C LEU A 117 -14.91 -2.72 -9.11
N ARG A 118 -15.50 -3.60 -8.30
CA ARG A 118 -14.74 -4.48 -7.40
C ARG A 118 -13.78 -5.39 -8.16
N VAL A 119 -14.19 -5.94 -9.31
CA VAL A 119 -13.33 -6.75 -10.18
C VAL A 119 -12.20 -5.91 -10.78
N ILE A 120 -12.50 -4.70 -11.26
CA ILE A 120 -11.48 -3.77 -11.78
C ILE A 120 -10.43 -3.47 -10.69
N LEU A 121 -10.86 -3.06 -9.50
CA LEU A 121 -9.96 -2.74 -8.39
C LEU A 121 -9.05 -3.91 -8.03
N LEU A 122 -9.58 -5.13 -8.06
CA LEU A 122 -8.84 -6.35 -7.75
C LEU A 122 -7.76 -6.65 -8.80
N ILE A 123 -8.09 -6.49 -10.08
CA ILE A 123 -7.11 -6.65 -11.17
C ILE A 123 -6.05 -5.56 -11.09
N CYS A 124 -6.46 -4.30 -10.91
CA CYS A 124 -5.55 -3.17 -10.73
C CYS A 124 -4.59 -3.38 -9.56
N TYR A 125 -5.10 -3.85 -8.41
CA TYR A 125 -4.29 -4.18 -7.24
C TYR A 125 -3.32 -5.34 -7.53
N SER A 126 -3.77 -6.35 -8.27
CA SER A 126 -2.91 -7.46 -8.70
C SER A 126 -1.77 -6.99 -9.60
N CYS A 127 -2.00 -5.98 -10.45
CA CYS A 127 -0.95 -5.34 -11.25
C CYS A 127 0.12 -4.64 -10.40
N ALA A 128 -0.24 -4.15 -9.21
CA ALA A 128 0.69 -3.48 -8.30
C ALA A 128 1.69 -4.45 -7.63
N GLY A 129 1.36 -5.74 -7.57
CA GLY A 129 2.27 -6.78 -7.10
C GLY A 129 2.69 -6.67 -5.63
N GLN A 130 1.89 -6.00 -4.78
CA GLN A 130 2.15 -5.92 -3.34
C GLN A 130 1.81 -7.24 -2.63
N ASN A 131 1.64 -7.22 -1.31
CA ASN A 131 1.16 -8.37 -0.55
C ASN A 131 -0.29 -8.70 -0.94
N SER A 132 -0.85 -9.77 -0.37
CA SER A 132 -2.24 -10.11 -0.63
C SER A 132 -3.19 -9.07 -0.03
N ILE A 133 -4.42 -8.96 -0.56
CA ILE A 133 -5.38 -7.92 -0.14
C ILE A 133 -5.63 -8.04 1.37
N VAL A 134 -5.82 -9.27 1.86
CA VAL A 134 -6.10 -9.51 3.29
C VAL A 134 -4.91 -9.08 4.15
N GLN A 135 -3.68 -9.43 3.74
CA GLN A 135 -2.49 -9.03 4.49
C GLN A 135 -2.31 -7.50 4.49
N TRP A 136 -2.48 -6.86 3.33
CA TRP A 136 -2.34 -5.42 3.18
C TRP A 136 -3.36 -4.67 4.04
N VAL A 137 -4.63 -5.05 3.95
CA VAL A 137 -5.70 -4.41 4.73
C VAL A 137 -5.49 -4.61 6.22
N ARG A 138 -5.14 -5.82 6.66
CA ARG A 138 -4.86 -6.07 8.08
C ARG A 138 -3.72 -5.18 8.57
N ASP A 139 -2.60 -5.17 7.87
CA ASP A 139 -1.42 -4.39 8.27
C ASP A 139 -1.75 -2.88 8.27
N HIS A 140 -2.56 -2.40 7.31
CA HIS A 140 -3.00 -1.00 7.26
C HIS A 140 -3.98 -0.62 8.39
N ARG A 141 -4.92 -1.51 8.75
CA ARG A 141 -5.81 -1.33 9.90
C ARG A 141 -5.03 -1.31 11.23
N VAL A 142 -4.00 -2.15 11.37
CA VAL A 142 -3.09 -2.11 12.52
C VAL A 142 -2.35 -0.78 12.55
N HIS A 143 -1.80 -0.34 11.41
CA HIS A 143 -1.09 0.93 11.29
C HIS A 143 -1.93 2.12 11.75
N HIS A 144 -3.19 2.24 11.29
CA HIS A 144 -4.06 3.32 11.76
C HIS A 144 -4.38 3.27 13.25
N LYS A 145 -4.62 2.06 13.79
CA LYS A 145 -5.05 1.90 15.18
C LYS A 145 -3.92 2.09 16.18
N PHE A 146 -2.68 1.75 15.79
CA PHE A 146 -1.52 1.73 16.66
C PHE A 146 -0.32 2.48 16.07
N SER A 147 -0.59 3.50 15.25
CA SER A 147 0.41 4.30 14.54
C SER A 147 1.50 4.80 15.49
N GLU A 148 2.74 4.80 15.02
CA GLU A 148 3.90 5.23 15.81
C GLU A 148 4.20 4.40 17.08
N THR A 149 3.67 3.19 17.20
CA THR A 149 4.02 2.24 18.27
C THR A 149 4.73 1.00 17.73
N ASP A 150 5.23 0.12 18.59
CA ASP A 150 5.82 -1.15 18.18
C ASP A 150 4.80 -2.13 17.55
N ALA A 151 3.50 -1.81 17.63
CA ALA A 151 2.46 -2.53 16.92
C ALA A 151 2.25 -2.02 15.48
N ASP A 152 2.79 -0.86 15.10
CA ASP A 152 2.75 -0.34 13.74
C ASP A 152 3.74 -1.11 12.84
N PRO A 153 3.27 -1.78 11.76
CA PRO A 153 4.13 -2.54 10.86
C PRO A 153 5.29 -1.73 10.26
N HIS A 154 5.08 -0.44 10.03
CA HIS A 154 6.07 0.47 9.44
C HIS A 154 6.30 1.69 10.34
N ASN A 155 6.37 1.44 11.66
CA ASN A 155 6.59 2.42 12.71
C ASN A 155 7.64 3.48 12.34
N SER A 156 7.16 4.70 12.08
CA SER A 156 7.99 5.83 11.67
C SER A 156 8.92 6.34 12.78
N ASN A 157 8.68 5.99 14.05
CA ASN A 157 9.61 6.27 15.16
C ASN A 157 10.93 5.49 15.06
N ARG A 158 10.96 4.39 14.29
CA ARG A 158 12.19 3.62 14.00
C ARG A 158 13.02 4.22 12.86
N GLY A 159 12.61 5.39 12.36
CA GLY A 159 13.35 6.17 11.38
C GLY A 159 12.83 6.03 9.95
N PHE A 160 13.32 6.93 9.09
CA PHE A 160 12.89 7.05 7.70
C PHE A 160 13.13 5.76 6.91
N PHE A 161 14.33 5.17 7.01
CA PHE A 161 14.67 3.96 6.27
C PHE A 161 13.78 2.78 6.66
N PHE A 162 13.50 2.62 7.96
CA PHE A 162 12.65 1.54 8.45
C PHE A 162 11.22 1.66 7.91
N SER A 163 10.60 2.83 8.05
CA SER A 163 9.23 3.11 7.57
C SER A 163 9.10 3.05 6.05
N HIS A 164 10.15 3.41 5.31
CA HIS A 164 10.15 3.33 3.85
C HIS A 164 10.24 1.87 3.37
N VAL A 165 11.31 1.14 3.73
CA VAL A 165 11.56 -0.21 3.17
C VAL A 165 12.12 -1.20 4.18
N GLY A 166 12.78 -0.74 5.26
CA GLY A 166 13.43 -1.62 6.23
C GLY A 166 12.45 -2.55 6.95
N TRP A 167 11.18 -2.18 7.11
CA TRP A 167 10.15 -3.03 7.67
C TRP A 167 9.87 -4.31 6.84
N LEU A 168 10.11 -4.26 5.51
CA LEU A 168 10.00 -5.42 4.62
C LEU A 168 11.24 -6.33 4.68
N MET A 169 12.35 -5.83 5.23
CA MET A 169 13.62 -6.53 5.34
C MET A 169 13.80 -7.25 6.68
N THR A 170 12.84 -7.12 7.59
CA THR A 170 12.89 -7.71 8.93
C THR A 170 11.61 -8.47 9.23
N LYS A 171 11.66 -9.39 10.18
CA LYS A 171 10.42 -9.97 10.72
C LYS A 171 9.65 -8.87 11.46
N LYS A 172 8.31 -8.96 11.38
CA LYS A 172 7.41 -8.08 12.13
C LYS A 172 7.71 -8.14 13.63
N HIS A 173 7.59 -7.00 14.31
CA HIS A 173 7.70 -6.95 15.75
C HIS A 173 6.57 -7.78 16.41
N PRO A 174 6.81 -8.47 17.55
CA PRO A 174 5.78 -9.29 18.20
C PRO A 174 4.46 -8.55 18.47
N GLU A 175 4.53 -7.25 18.80
CA GLU A 175 3.33 -6.43 19.00
C GLU A 175 2.50 -6.27 17.71
N VAL A 176 3.12 -6.18 16.53
CA VAL A 176 2.39 -6.15 15.25
C VAL A 176 1.58 -7.44 15.07
N LEU A 177 2.16 -8.59 15.42
CA LEU A 177 1.49 -9.89 15.32
C LEU A 177 0.37 -10.02 16.37
N SER A 178 0.65 -9.61 17.60
CA SER A 178 -0.29 -9.64 18.72
C SER A 178 -1.51 -8.75 18.46
N LYS A 179 -1.29 -7.48 18.12
CA LYS A 179 -2.37 -6.52 17.81
C LYS A 179 -3.04 -6.83 16.48
N GLY A 180 -2.32 -7.37 15.51
CA GLY A 180 -2.89 -7.82 14.23
C GLY A 180 -3.96 -8.89 14.39
N LYS A 181 -3.87 -9.77 15.40
CA LYS A 181 -4.91 -10.76 15.72
C LYS A 181 -6.20 -10.13 16.27
N THR A 182 -6.12 -8.89 16.76
CA THR A 182 -7.28 -8.15 17.30
C THR A 182 -8.01 -7.30 16.24
N ILE A 183 -7.47 -7.24 15.02
CA ILE A 183 -8.10 -6.56 13.90
C ILE A 183 -9.10 -7.48 13.25
N ASP A 184 -10.36 -7.07 13.24
CA ASP A 184 -11.41 -7.73 12.47
C ASP A 184 -11.11 -7.61 10.97
N CYS A 185 -11.07 -8.75 10.27
CA CYS A 185 -10.94 -8.87 8.82
C CYS A 185 -12.04 -9.78 8.23
N SER A 186 -13.08 -10.10 9.00
CA SER A 186 -14.18 -10.98 8.59
C SER A 186 -14.84 -10.49 7.30
N ASP A 187 -15.00 -9.18 7.15
CA ASP A 187 -15.55 -8.54 5.95
C ASP A 187 -14.83 -8.89 4.64
N LEU A 188 -13.51 -9.12 4.71
CA LEU A 188 -12.72 -9.51 3.53
C LEU A 188 -12.83 -11.00 3.27
N LEU A 189 -12.87 -11.81 4.33
CA LEU A 189 -12.94 -13.27 4.24
C LEU A 189 -14.32 -13.75 3.80
N GLU A 190 -15.36 -13.00 4.16
CA GLU A 190 -16.74 -13.25 3.74
C GLU A 190 -17.02 -12.71 2.33
N ASP A 191 -16.18 -11.83 1.78
CA ASP A 191 -16.26 -11.38 0.39
C ASP A 191 -15.80 -12.49 -0.57
N PRO A 192 -16.70 -13.10 -1.37
CA PRO A 192 -16.34 -14.23 -2.23
C PRO A 192 -15.31 -13.88 -3.30
N LEU A 193 -15.27 -12.62 -3.75
CA LEU A 193 -14.33 -12.15 -4.75
C LEU A 193 -12.92 -12.04 -4.16
N VAL A 194 -12.81 -11.49 -2.95
CA VAL A 194 -11.53 -11.38 -2.22
C VAL A 194 -11.04 -12.76 -1.82
N ALA A 195 -11.91 -13.61 -1.28
CA ALA A 195 -11.57 -14.99 -0.94
C ALA A 195 -11.11 -15.81 -2.17
N PHE A 196 -11.73 -15.60 -3.33
CA PHE A 196 -11.28 -16.20 -4.58
C PHE A 196 -9.89 -15.72 -4.99
N HIS A 197 -9.66 -14.40 -4.98
CA HIS A 197 -8.36 -13.83 -5.33
C HIS A 197 -7.26 -14.27 -4.40
N GLU A 198 -7.51 -14.28 -3.10
CA GLU A 198 -6.53 -14.65 -2.09
C GLU A 198 -6.11 -16.12 -2.21
N ARG A 199 -7.02 -17.04 -2.58
CA ARG A 199 -6.68 -18.44 -2.93
C ARG A 199 -5.77 -18.57 -4.17
N HIS A 200 -5.81 -17.59 -5.07
CA HIS A 200 -5.04 -17.57 -6.31
C HIS A 200 -4.03 -16.42 -6.34
N PHE A 201 -3.68 -15.86 -5.18
CA PHE A 201 -2.97 -14.58 -5.09
C PHE A 201 -1.65 -14.60 -5.87
N MET A 202 -0.85 -15.66 -5.72
CA MET A 202 0.42 -15.78 -6.44
C MET A 202 0.24 -15.86 -7.95
N LEU A 203 -0.81 -16.53 -8.42
CA LEU A 203 -1.13 -16.60 -9.85
C LEU A 203 -1.49 -15.21 -10.39
N PHE A 204 -2.40 -14.49 -9.71
CA PHE A 204 -2.79 -13.13 -10.09
C PHE A 204 -1.61 -12.16 -10.02
N LYS A 205 -0.78 -12.24 -8.98
CA LYS A 205 0.42 -11.42 -8.85
C LYS A 205 1.38 -11.66 -10.01
N ILE A 206 1.73 -12.91 -10.32
CA ILE A 206 2.68 -13.20 -11.40
C ILE A 206 2.11 -12.79 -12.75
N LEU A 207 0.85 -13.15 -13.03
CA LEU A 207 0.23 -12.86 -14.32
C LEU A 207 -0.02 -11.36 -14.52
N CYS A 208 -0.68 -10.70 -13.57
CA CYS A 208 -1.11 -9.31 -13.71
C CYS A 208 0.02 -8.31 -13.44
N CYS A 209 0.97 -8.60 -12.55
CA CYS A 209 2.09 -7.69 -12.32
C CYS A 209 3.19 -7.86 -13.35
N PHE A 210 3.53 -9.09 -13.77
CA PHE A 210 4.75 -9.32 -14.56
C PHE A 210 4.46 -9.85 -15.97
N ILE A 211 3.77 -10.97 -16.11
CA ILE A 211 3.69 -11.68 -17.39
C ILE A 211 2.86 -10.91 -18.43
N VAL A 212 1.59 -10.64 -18.13
CA VAL A 212 0.69 -9.98 -19.08
C VAL A 212 1.20 -8.59 -19.45
N PRO A 213 1.59 -7.72 -18.50
CA PRO A 213 2.03 -6.38 -18.88
C PRO A 213 3.34 -6.35 -19.65
N THR A 214 4.20 -7.38 -19.55
CA THR A 214 5.45 -7.48 -20.32
C THR A 214 5.21 -7.99 -21.74
N ILE A 215 4.17 -8.79 -21.96
CA ILE A 215 3.83 -9.30 -23.30
C ILE A 215 3.22 -8.19 -24.17
N ILE A 216 2.52 -7.23 -23.58
CA ILE A 216 1.75 -6.23 -24.32
C ILE A 216 2.64 -5.34 -25.24
N PRO A 217 3.75 -4.73 -24.80
CA PRO A 217 4.52 -3.81 -25.65
C PRO A 217 5.11 -4.46 -26.92
N PRO A 218 5.73 -5.65 -26.87
CA PRO A 218 6.20 -6.32 -28.09
C PRO A 218 5.08 -6.65 -29.08
N PHE A 219 3.92 -7.07 -28.58
CA PHE A 219 2.81 -7.50 -29.45
C PHE A 219 1.99 -6.34 -30.02
N LEU A 220 1.75 -5.27 -29.26
CA LEU A 220 0.88 -4.17 -29.71
C LEU A 220 1.59 -3.15 -30.58
N TYR A 221 2.87 -2.87 -30.34
CA TYR A 221 3.59 -1.80 -31.04
C TYR A 221 5.06 -2.11 -31.30
N GLY A 222 5.46 -3.40 -31.26
CA GLY A 222 6.75 -3.87 -31.77
C GLY A 222 7.97 -3.54 -30.89
N GLU A 223 7.77 -3.29 -29.60
CA GLU A 223 8.87 -3.06 -28.65
C GLU A 223 9.70 -4.35 -28.44
N THR A 224 10.98 -4.22 -28.05
CA THR A 224 11.78 -5.41 -27.77
C THR A 224 11.36 -6.07 -26.45
N TRP A 225 11.48 -7.39 -26.37
CA TRP A 225 11.28 -8.13 -25.12
C TRP A 225 12.17 -7.62 -23.99
N TYR A 226 13.43 -7.27 -24.30
CA TYR A 226 14.37 -6.74 -23.33
C TYR A 226 13.88 -5.40 -22.76
N THR A 227 13.55 -4.43 -23.61
CA THR A 227 13.01 -3.13 -23.18
C THR A 227 11.73 -3.30 -22.36
N SER A 228 10.85 -4.21 -22.77
CA SER A 228 9.62 -4.48 -22.04
C SER A 228 9.89 -5.06 -20.66
N ILE A 229 10.74 -6.07 -20.53
CA ILE A 229 11.13 -6.64 -19.24
C ILE A 229 11.77 -5.58 -18.33
N MET A 230 12.73 -4.83 -18.85
CA MET A 230 13.46 -3.81 -18.08
C MET A 230 12.53 -2.68 -17.61
N GLY A 231 11.68 -2.17 -18.50
CA GLY A 231 10.70 -1.14 -18.17
C GLY A 231 9.62 -1.63 -17.22
N VAL A 232 8.98 -2.76 -17.53
CA VAL A 232 7.77 -3.23 -16.82
C VAL A 232 8.12 -3.93 -15.52
N CYS A 233 9.04 -4.89 -15.51
CA CYS A 233 9.31 -5.73 -14.35
C CYS A 233 10.22 -5.06 -13.32
N PHE A 234 11.09 -4.16 -13.75
CA PHE A 234 12.07 -3.51 -12.88
C PHE A 234 11.74 -2.05 -12.65
N VAL A 235 11.80 -1.20 -13.68
CA VAL A 235 11.63 0.26 -13.51
C VAL A 235 10.24 0.59 -12.95
N ARG A 236 9.17 0.20 -13.66
CA ARG A 236 7.78 0.47 -13.25
C ARG A 236 7.47 -0.13 -11.89
N TYR A 237 7.88 -1.38 -11.63
CA TYR A 237 7.59 -2.04 -10.36
C TYR A 237 8.30 -1.36 -9.18
N VAL A 238 9.60 -1.08 -9.30
CA VAL A 238 10.37 -0.40 -8.26
C VAL A 238 9.88 1.03 -8.02
N VAL A 239 9.57 1.79 -9.08
CA VAL A 239 8.99 3.14 -8.94
C VAL A 239 7.64 3.07 -8.22
N SER A 240 6.75 2.13 -8.61
CA SER A 240 5.43 1.97 -7.96
C SER A 240 5.54 1.62 -6.48
N LEU A 241 6.49 0.76 -6.12
CA LEU A 241 6.78 0.42 -4.71
C LEU A 241 7.25 1.64 -3.93
N ASN A 242 8.24 2.37 -4.44
CA ASN A 242 8.78 3.55 -3.76
C ASN A 242 7.74 4.68 -3.65
N SER A 243 6.87 4.86 -4.65
CA SER A 243 5.73 5.78 -4.55
C SER A 243 4.79 5.42 -3.41
N THR A 244 4.51 4.13 -3.19
CA THR A 244 3.67 3.68 -2.07
C THR A 244 4.40 3.85 -0.74
N TRP A 245 5.65 3.42 -0.67
CA TRP A 245 6.48 3.50 0.54
C TRP A 245 6.79 4.93 0.97
N ALA A 246 6.73 5.89 0.05
CA ALA A 246 6.86 7.30 0.35
C ALA A 246 5.70 7.82 1.22
N VAL A 247 4.52 7.21 1.15
CA VAL A 247 3.40 7.53 2.05
C VAL A 247 3.78 7.19 3.49
N ASN A 248 4.30 5.99 3.72
CA ASN A 248 4.71 5.52 5.04
C ASN A 248 5.93 6.30 5.62
N SER A 249 6.77 6.88 4.75
CA SER A 249 7.98 7.59 5.17
C SER A 249 7.85 9.11 5.02
N PHE A 250 7.89 9.66 3.81
CA PHE A 250 7.85 11.11 3.60
C PHE A 250 6.60 11.75 4.23
N ALA A 251 5.44 11.10 4.15
CA ALA A 251 4.20 11.61 4.73
C ALA A 251 4.08 11.39 6.26
N HIS A 252 5.12 10.90 6.93
CA HIS A 252 5.26 10.88 8.40
C HIS A 252 6.42 11.76 8.91
N PHE A 253 7.15 12.45 8.02
CA PHE A 253 8.35 13.21 8.37
C PHE A 253 8.36 14.64 7.84
N TYR A 254 7.93 14.86 6.60
CA TYR A 254 8.16 16.12 5.89
C TYR A 254 6.86 16.71 5.36
N GLY A 255 6.35 17.74 6.03
CA GLY A 255 5.08 18.39 5.68
C GLY A 255 4.50 19.18 6.84
N ASN A 256 3.27 19.64 6.69
CA ASN A 256 2.53 20.36 7.72
C ASN A 256 1.38 19.52 8.30
N LYS A 257 0.77 19.97 9.39
CA LYS A 257 -0.28 19.26 10.15
C LYS A 257 -1.50 20.15 10.39
N PRO A 258 -2.22 20.54 9.33
CA PRO A 258 -3.32 21.48 9.41
C PRO A 258 -4.52 20.98 10.23
N TYR A 259 -4.69 19.66 10.42
CA TYR A 259 -5.87 19.09 11.09
C TYR A 259 -5.57 18.57 12.50
N ASP A 260 -4.46 17.85 12.70
CA ASP A 260 -4.06 17.37 14.02
C ASP A 260 -2.53 17.33 14.15
N LYS A 261 -1.98 18.25 14.94
CA LYS A 261 -0.53 18.34 15.19
C LYS A 261 0.00 17.30 16.18
N ARG A 262 -0.88 16.59 16.89
CA ARG A 262 -0.52 15.62 17.93
C ARG A 262 -0.12 14.27 17.32
N ILE A 263 -0.64 13.94 16.14
CA ILE A 263 -0.25 12.75 15.38
C ILE A 263 0.97 13.05 14.51
N ARG A 264 1.69 12.01 14.07
CA ARG A 264 2.87 12.15 13.22
C ARG A 264 2.63 12.41 11.73
N PRO A 265 1.61 11.83 11.08
CA PRO A 265 1.28 12.07 9.67
C PRO A 265 1.20 13.55 9.30
N VAL A 266 1.69 13.88 8.10
CA VAL A 266 1.79 15.24 7.57
C VAL A 266 1.18 15.32 6.16
N GLU A 267 0.75 16.51 5.75
CA GLU A 267 0.40 16.75 4.34
C GLU A 267 1.68 16.98 3.53
N ASN A 268 1.83 16.25 2.43
CA ASN A 268 2.96 16.35 1.53
C ASN A 268 2.49 16.34 0.07
N THR A 269 2.57 17.50 -0.58
CA THR A 269 2.18 17.69 -1.99
C THR A 269 3.00 16.83 -2.95
N GLY A 270 4.29 16.63 -2.68
CA GLY A 270 5.16 15.79 -3.49
C GLY A 270 4.72 14.32 -3.46
N VAL A 271 4.42 13.79 -2.26
CA VAL A 271 3.85 12.44 -2.12
C VAL A 271 2.49 12.36 -2.82
N SER A 272 1.64 13.39 -2.71
CA SER A 272 0.33 13.38 -3.39
C SER A 272 0.47 13.25 -4.92
N LEU A 273 1.47 13.91 -5.52
CA LEU A 273 1.72 13.83 -6.96
C LEU A 273 2.11 12.41 -7.38
N PHE A 274 3.02 11.75 -6.65
CA PHE A 274 3.55 10.44 -7.02
C PHE A 274 2.71 9.25 -6.52
N ALA A 275 1.85 9.46 -5.52
CA ALA A 275 0.97 8.47 -4.92
C ALA A 275 -0.52 8.75 -5.17
N MET A 276 -0.85 9.43 -6.28
CA MET A 276 -2.22 9.62 -6.78
C MET A 276 -3.22 10.29 -5.81
N GLY A 277 -2.76 11.11 -4.87
CA GLY A 277 -3.61 11.78 -3.88
C GLY A 277 -3.33 11.39 -2.43
N GLU A 278 -2.55 10.34 -2.16
CA GLU A 278 -2.36 9.81 -0.80
C GLU A 278 -1.37 10.61 0.07
N GLY A 279 -0.87 11.75 -0.43
CA GLY A 279 0.06 12.60 0.30
C GLY A 279 -0.59 13.48 1.37
N TYR A 280 -1.92 13.61 1.37
CA TYR A 280 -2.69 14.38 2.37
C TYR A 280 -2.91 13.55 3.63
N HIS A 281 -1.80 13.13 4.24
CA HIS A 281 -1.79 12.05 5.21
C HIS A 281 -2.19 12.49 6.62
N ASN A 282 -2.02 13.78 6.96
CA ASN A 282 -2.53 14.34 8.21
C ASN A 282 -4.06 14.33 8.21
N TYR A 283 -4.68 14.77 7.10
CA TYR A 283 -6.12 14.66 6.92
C TYR A 283 -6.57 13.20 6.98
N HIS A 284 -5.91 12.32 6.23
CA HIS A 284 -6.28 10.92 6.15
C HIS A 284 -6.28 10.22 7.50
N HIS A 285 -5.26 10.43 8.33
CA HIS A 285 -5.22 9.84 9.67
C HIS A 285 -6.22 10.47 10.65
N THR A 286 -6.64 11.71 10.39
CA THR A 286 -7.67 12.38 11.19
C THR A 286 -9.08 11.92 10.81
N PHE A 287 -9.33 11.70 9.51
CA PHE A 287 -10.62 11.32 8.95
C PHE A 287 -10.51 10.08 8.05
N PRO A 288 -10.13 8.90 8.60
CA PRO A 288 -9.83 7.71 7.80
C PRO A 288 -11.01 7.19 6.98
N TRP A 289 -12.24 7.53 7.37
CA TRP A 289 -13.46 7.12 6.67
C TRP A 289 -13.84 8.00 5.47
N ASP A 290 -13.17 9.14 5.24
CA ASP A 290 -13.47 10.00 4.08
C ASP A 290 -12.96 9.35 2.78
N TYR A 291 -13.83 9.19 1.79
CA TYR A 291 -13.50 8.51 0.54
C TYR A 291 -12.45 9.25 -0.30
N ARG A 292 -12.28 10.55 -0.05
CA ARG A 292 -11.31 11.38 -0.75
C ARG A 292 -9.93 11.25 -0.14
N ALA A 293 -9.82 10.82 1.12
CA ALA A 293 -8.59 10.83 1.92
C ALA A 293 -7.89 12.20 1.97
N ALA A 294 -8.56 13.27 1.54
CA ALA A 294 -8.03 14.61 1.45
C ALA A 294 -9.17 15.64 1.42
N GLU A 295 -8.86 16.85 1.86
CA GLU A 295 -9.68 18.04 1.64
C GLU A 295 -8.90 19.11 0.84
N LEU A 296 -7.62 19.30 1.16
CA LEU A 296 -6.76 20.27 0.48
C LEU A 296 -6.09 19.65 -0.74
N GLY A 297 -5.89 20.45 -1.80
CA GLY A 297 -5.10 20.04 -2.96
C GLY A 297 -5.74 18.93 -3.81
N MET A 298 -7.07 18.89 -3.84
CA MET A 298 -7.87 17.92 -4.60
C MET A 298 -7.46 17.78 -6.08
N ALA A 299 -6.84 18.81 -6.68
CA ALA A 299 -6.30 18.74 -8.04
C ALA A 299 -5.24 17.63 -8.23
N LEU A 300 -4.52 17.25 -7.18
CA LEU A 300 -3.53 16.16 -7.20
C LEU A 300 -4.11 14.81 -6.75
N ASN A 301 -5.42 14.76 -6.46
CA ASN A 301 -6.09 13.57 -5.97
C ASN A 301 -6.79 12.82 -7.11
N ILE A 302 -5.96 12.22 -7.98
CA ILE A 302 -6.41 11.49 -9.17
C ILE A 302 -7.32 10.32 -8.80
N THR A 303 -7.08 9.68 -7.65
CA THR A 303 -7.94 8.60 -7.16
C THR A 303 -9.37 9.06 -6.91
N THR A 304 -9.57 10.22 -6.28
CA THR A 304 -10.90 10.77 -6.09
C THR A 304 -11.59 11.08 -7.42
N LEU A 305 -10.88 11.63 -8.41
CA LEU A 305 -11.45 11.91 -9.73
C LEU A 305 -12.04 10.65 -10.39
N TRP A 306 -11.32 9.52 -10.30
CA TRP A 306 -11.83 8.25 -10.79
C TRP A 306 -13.01 7.71 -9.98
N LEU A 307 -12.96 7.82 -8.66
CA LEU A 307 -14.08 7.41 -7.79
C LEU A 307 -15.34 8.25 -8.07
N ASP A 308 -15.20 9.54 -8.32
CA ASP A 308 -16.32 10.42 -8.70
C ASP A 308 -16.90 10.02 -10.06
N PHE A 309 -16.07 9.66 -11.03
CA PHE A 309 -16.52 9.11 -12.30
C PHE A 309 -17.33 7.82 -12.08
N PHE A 310 -16.80 6.87 -11.31
CA PHE A 310 -17.52 5.64 -10.96
C PHE A 310 -18.80 5.91 -10.15
N GLY A 311 -18.82 6.98 -9.35
CA GLY A 311 -20.01 7.49 -8.66
C GLY A 311 -21.09 7.95 -9.63
N LYS A 312 -20.70 8.75 -10.63
CA LYS A 312 -21.61 9.27 -11.68
C LYS A 312 -22.26 8.16 -12.50
N ILE A 313 -21.53 7.10 -12.82
CA ILE A 313 -22.09 5.93 -13.53
C ILE A 313 -22.77 4.91 -12.59
N GLY A 314 -22.86 5.21 -11.28
CA GLY A 314 -23.54 4.41 -10.28
C GLY A 314 -22.86 3.08 -9.94
N TRP A 315 -21.55 2.98 -10.16
CA TRP A 315 -20.73 1.81 -9.80
C TRP A 315 -20.08 1.96 -8.44
N ALA A 316 -19.73 3.18 -8.04
CA ALA A 316 -19.44 3.56 -6.66
C ALA A 316 -20.65 4.29 -6.07
N TYR A 317 -20.91 4.10 -4.77
CA TYR A 317 -22.01 4.74 -4.06
C TYR A 317 -21.70 4.82 -2.57
N ASP A 318 -22.50 5.57 -1.80
CA ASP A 318 -22.27 5.75 -0.36
C ASP A 318 -20.87 6.33 -0.05
N LEU A 319 -20.44 7.29 -0.88
CA LEU A 319 -19.14 7.97 -0.80
C LEU A 319 -19.12 8.87 0.45
N LYS A 320 -18.46 8.42 1.51
CA LYS A 320 -18.47 9.08 2.82
C LYS A 320 -17.57 10.30 2.85
N VAL A 321 -18.07 11.41 3.38
CA VAL A 321 -17.33 12.66 3.53
C VAL A 321 -17.38 13.12 4.98
N GLY A 322 -16.26 13.59 5.52
CA GLY A 322 -16.22 14.23 6.84
C GLY A 322 -17.03 15.54 6.84
N SER A 323 -17.89 15.73 7.83
CA SER A 323 -18.71 16.94 7.98
C SER A 323 -17.84 18.19 8.19
N ASP A 324 -18.27 19.32 7.65
CA ASP A 324 -17.54 20.59 7.73
C ASP A 324 -17.32 21.03 9.18
N GLU A 325 -18.32 20.87 10.05
CA GLU A 325 -18.23 21.23 11.47
C GLU A 325 -17.15 20.43 12.21
N LEU A 326 -17.02 19.14 11.89
CA LEU A 326 -16.00 18.28 12.49
C LEU A 326 -14.59 18.67 12.01
N LYS A 327 -14.44 18.95 10.72
CA LYS A 327 -13.15 19.39 10.15
C LYS A 327 -12.72 20.72 10.76
N GLU A 328 -13.63 21.70 10.81
CA GLU A 328 -13.39 23.00 11.43
C GLU A 328 -13.00 22.87 12.90
N SER A 329 -13.72 22.04 13.67
CA SER A 329 -13.38 21.76 15.06
C SER A 329 -11.97 21.18 15.21
N MET A 330 -11.58 20.22 14.36
CA MET A 330 -10.23 19.66 14.40
C MET A 330 -9.16 20.71 14.06
N ILE A 331 -9.37 21.48 13.00
CA ILE A 331 -8.45 22.56 12.59
C ILE A 331 -8.25 23.58 13.72
N MET A 332 -9.34 24.07 14.33
CA MET A 332 -9.30 25.09 15.37
C MET A 332 -8.67 24.59 16.67
N ASN A 333 -9.00 23.36 17.09
CA ASN A 333 -8.56 22.84 18.40
C ASN A 333 -7.20 22.14 18.34
N HIS A 334 -6.86 21.54 17.20
CA HIS A 334 -5.73 20.61 17.08
C HIS A 334 -4.80 20.89 15.89
N GLY A 335 -5.19 21.74 14.95
CA GLY A 335 -4.33 22.15 13.84
C GLY A 335 -3.05 22.88 14.28
N ASP A 336 -2.06 22.87 13.40
CA ASP A 336 -0.80 23.62 13.55
C ASP A 336 -0.88 25.08 13.03
N GLY A 337 -2.07 25.51 12.59
CA GLY A 337 -2.31 26.85 12.04
C GLY A 337 -2.01 27.00 10.55
N THR A 338 -1.49 25.98 9.88
CA THR A 338 -1.14 26.06 8.44
C THR A 338 -2.34 25.95 7.49
N TYR A 339 -3.50 25.52 7.99
CA TYR A 339 -4.73 25.41 7.20
C TYR A 339 -5.16 26.77 6.63
N HIS A 340 -5.27 27.79 7.48
CA HIS A 340 -5.73 29.13 7.08
C HIS A 340 -4.77 29.82 6.12
N LYS A 341 -3.46 29.68 6.36
CA LYS A 341 -2.42 30.20 5.45
C LYS A 341 -2.60 29.68 4.03
N LYS A 342 -2.89 28.39 3.87
CA LYS A 342 -3.08 27.77 2.55
C LYS A 342 -4.33 28.28 1.83
N ILE A 343 -5.41 28.57 2.55
CA ILE A 343 -6.62 29.17 1.97
C ILE A 343 -6.36 30.60 1.49
N GLU A 344 -5.63 31.38 2.29
CA GLU A 344 -5.25 32.75 1.92
C GLU A 344 -4.37 32.77 0.66
N ASP A 345 -3.35 31.91 0.61
CA ASP A 345 -2.47 31.76 -0.55
C ASP A 345 -3.28 31.39 -1.82
N THR A 346 -4.22 30.45 -1.72
CA THR A 346 -5.05 30.00 -2.87
C THR A 346 -6.06 31.06 -3.34
N LYS A 347 -6.42 32.04 -2.50
CA LYS A 347 -7.30 33.17 -2.89
C LYS A 347 -6.53 34.34 -3.52
N SER A 348 -5.20 34.33 -3.41
CA SER A 348 -4.32 35.39 -3.93
C SER A 348 -3.73 35.08 -5.31
N GLU A 349 -3.95 33.87 -5.82
CA GLU A 349 -3.69 33.42 -7.19
C GLU A 349 -4.99 33.43 -8.01
#